data_AF-T1ALT0-F1
#
_entry.id   AF-T1ALT0-F1
#
_cell.length_a   1.000
_cell.length_b   1.000
_cell.length_c   1.000
_cell.angle_alpha   90.00
_cell.angle_beta   90.00
_cell.angle_gamma   90.00
#
_symmetry.space_group_name_H-M   'P 1'
#
loop_
_entity.id
_entity.type
_entity.pdbx_description
1 polymer ?
#
loop_
_entity_poly.entity_id
_entity_poly.type
_entity_poly.pdbx_seq_one_letter_code
_entity_poly.pdbx_strand_id
1 'polypeptide(L)'
;MYREIRAESLHAVLLLDTSGSMSEGGKLAAAKKAFLALYMAVRRRYPDATIDVATFDNEVRVRDLVSLWEAPPGAFTNTGEALRVARDLLAGSRASRKELYLITDGLPEAYTDPEGAIHSGNLKLAQASALEHARELRRVGPLSRPWSCS
;
A
#
# COMPACT_ATOMS: atom_id res chain seq x y z
N MET A 1 27.42 -18.84 23.50
CA MET A 1 26.02 -18.83 23.05
C MET A 1 25.91 -17.86 21.89
N TYR A 2 26.15 -18.32 20.66
CA TYR A 2 25.99 -17.48 19.47
C TYR A 2 24.49 -17.19 19.33
N ARG A 3 24.11 -15.92 19.49
CA ARG A 3 22.76 -15.47 19.15
C ARG A 3 22.69 -15.59 17.64
N GLU A 4 21.98 -16.60 17.15
CA GLU A 4 21.60 -16.69 15.75
C GLU A 4 20.82 -15.41 15.45
N ILE A 5 21.47 -14.43 14.83
CA ILE A 5 20.80 -13.25 14.32
C ILE A 5 19.94 -13.81 13.20
N ARG A 6 18.68 -14.16 13.51
CA ARG A 6 17.70 -14.37 12.46
C ARG A 6 17.65 -13.04 11.71
N ALA A 7 18.26 -13.00 10.53
CA ALA A 7 18.08 -11.89 9.62
C ALA A 7 16.57 -11.78 9.41
N GLU A 8 15.97 -10.69 9.88
CA GLU A 8 14.56 -10.43 9.65
C GLU A 8 14.35 -10.29 8.14
N SER A 9 13.76 -11.31 7.51
CA SER A 9 13.32 -11.23 6.13
C SER A 9 12.01 -10.43 6.09
N LEU A 10 11.97 -9.42 5.22
CA LEU A 10 10.85 -8.51 5.04
C LEU A 10 10.21 -8.71 3.66
N HIS A 11 8.88 -8.78 3.63
CA HIS A 11 8.10 -8.51 2.44
C HIS A 11 7.24 -7.27 2.68
N ALA A 12 7.47 -6.21 1.93
CA ALA A 12 6.68 -4.99 1.98
C ALA A 12 5.84 -4.84 0.72
N VAL A 13 4.57 -4.44 0.87
CA VAL A 13 3.75 -3.93 -0.23
C VAL A 13 3.60 -2.42 -0.02
N LEU A 14 3.94 -1.62 -1.03
CA LEU A 14 3.74 -0.18 -1.02
C LEU A 14 2.64 0.18 -2.02
N LEU A 15 1.56 0.77 -1.50
CA LEU A 15 0.41 1.22 -2.27
C LEU A 15 0.41 2.75 -2.40
N LEU A 16 0.27 3.23 -3.63
CA LEU A 16 0.07 4.65 -3.93
C LEU A 16 -1.33 4.88 -4.50
N ASP A 17 -2.11 5.71 -3.82
CA ASP A 17 -3.35 6.23 -4.35
C ASP A 17 -3.05 7.16 -5.54
N THR A 18 -3.68 6.88 -6.67
CA THR A 18 -3.60 7.68 -7.88
C THR A 18 -4.97 8.22 -8.29
N SER A 19 -5.99 8.19 -7.43
CA SER A 19 -7.34 8.72 -7.70
C SER A 19 -7.36 10.21 -8.07
N GLY A 20 -8.53 10.68 -8.51
CA GLY A 20 -8.73 12.05 -8.98
C GLY A 20 -8.41 13.10 -7.90
N SER A 21 -8.70 12.84 -6.62
CA SER A 21 -8.40 13.75 -5.50
C SER A 21 -6.90 14.02 -5.36
N MET A 22 -6.05 13.04 -5.72
CA MET A 22 -4.60 13.15 -5.70
C MET A 22 -4.09 14.12 -6.79
N SER A 23 -4.87 14.40 -7.85
CA SER A 23 -4.46 15.37 -8.88
C SER A 23 -4.49 16.83 -8.38
N GLU A 24 -5.25 17.10 -7.31
CA GLU A 24 -5.43 18.43 -6.77
C GLU A 24 -4.19 18.91 -6.02
N GLY A 25 -3.85 20.19 -6.16
CA GLY A 25 -2.80 20.84 -5.35
C GLY A 25 -1.42 20.19 -5.44
N GLY A 26 -1.13 19.40 -6.49
CA GLY A 26 0.15 18.70 -6.66
C GLY A 26 0.38 17.52 -5.70
N LYS A 27 -0.66 17.02 -5.02
CA LYS A 27 -0.56 15.92 -4.05
C LYS A 27 0.04 14.66 -4.67
N LEU A 28 -0.36 14.27 -5.89
CA LEU A 28 0.18 13.09 -6.57
C LEU A 28 1.68 13.20 -6.81
N ALA A 29 2.17 14.38 -7.23
CA ALA A 29 3.59 14.60 -7.44
C ALA A 29 4.38 14.53 -6.11
N ALA A 30 3.83 15.08 -5.02
CA ALA A 30 4.41 14.96 -3.69
C ALA A 30 4.40 13.51 -3.18
N ALA A 31 3.30 12.79 -3.39
CA ALA A 31 3.12 11.41 -3.00
C ALA A 31 4.06 10.46 -3.75
N LYS A 32 4.28 10.66 -5.05
CA LYS A 32 5.31 9.92 -5.82
C LYS A 32 6.71 10.10 -5.24
N LYS A 33 7.07 11.32 -4.83
CA LYS A 33 8.36 11.59 -4.17
C LYS A 33 8.45 10.91 -2.80
N ALA A 34 7.39 10.99 -2.00
CA ALA A 34 7.32 10.32 -0.70
C ALA A 34 7.39 8.79 -0.84
N PHE A 35 6.69 8.23 -1.83
CA PHE A 35 6.73 6.82 -2.18
C PHE A 35 8.15 6.37 -2.53
N LEU A 36 8.85 7.10 -3.40
CA LEU A 36 10.22 6.78 -3.77
C LEU A 36 11.17 6.86 -2.57
N ALA A 37 11.02 7.88 -1.73
CA ALA A 37 11.80 7.99 -0.49
C ALA A 37 11.55 6.81 0.46
N LEU A 38 10.29 6.40 0.63
CA LEU A 38 9.93 5.23 1.43
C LEU A 38 10.51 3.94 0.85
N TYR A 39 10.37 3.72 -0.46
CA TYR A 39 10.96 2.57 -1.15
C TYR A 39 12.47 2.48 -0.90
N MET A 40 13.18 3.61 -1.07
CA MET A 40 14.62 3.68 -0.83
C MET A 40 14.99 3.47 0.64
N ALA A 41 14.18 3.98 1.58
CA ALA A 41 14.39 3.77 3.01
C ALA A 41 14.25 2.29 3.38
N VAL A 42 13.21 1.61 2.87
CA VAL A 42 13.01 0.17 3.10
C VAL A 42 14.16 -0.63 2.49
N ARG A 43 14.54 -0.37 1.22
CA ARG A 43 15.68 -1.03 0.56
C ARG A 43 17.00 -0.84 1.29
N ARG A 44 17.27 0.38 1.77
CA ARG A 44 18.49 0.68 2.52
C ARG A 44 18.53 -0.05 3.86
N ARG A 45 17.39 -0.16 4.55
CA ARG A 45 17.30 -0.81 5.87
C ARG A 45 17.29 -2.32 5.80
N TYR A 46 16.69 -2.87 4.73
CA TYR A 46 16.50 -4.29 4.48
C TYR A 46 16.90 -4.61 3.01
N PRO A 47 18.20 -4.80 2.73
CA PRO A 47 18.69 -5.02 1.37
C PRO A 47 18.02 -6.20 0.65
N ASP A 48 17.75 -7.28 1.39
CA ASP A 48 17.14 -8.51 0.89
C ASP A 48 15.60 -8.50 0.93
N ALA A 49 14.97 -7.35 1.24
CA ALA A 49 13.52 -7.26 1.27
C ALA A 49 12.91 -7.55 -0.11
N THR A 50 11.83 -8.32 -0.12
CA THR A 50 10.91 -8.30 -1.26
C THR A 50 10.04 -7.05 -1.14
N ILE A 51 9.87 -6.32 -2.23
CA ILE A 51 9.05 -5.10 -2.23
C ILE A 51 8.15 -5.12 -3.47
N ASP A 52 6.86 -5.32 -3.25
CA ASP A 52 5.85 -5.13 -4.28
C ASP A 52 5.38 -3.67 -4.26
N VAL A 53 5.22 -3.12 -5.47
CA VAL A 53 4.77 -1.74 -5.68
C VAL A 53 3.47 -1.80 -6.45
N ALA A 54 2.46 -1.06 -6.00
CA ALA A 54 1.21 -0.93 -6.73
C ALA A 54 0.62 0.47 -6.62
N THR A 55 -0.09 0.85 -7.66
CA THR A 55 -0.93 2.05 -7.71
C THR A 55 -2.39 1.64 -7.68
N PHE A 56 -3.26 2.46 -7.11
CA PHE A 56 -4.69 2.19 -7.15
C PHE A 56 -5.54 3.45 -7.36
N ASP A 57 -6.62 3.26 -8.10
CA ASP A 57 -7.75 4.15 -8.23
C ASP A 57 -9.03 3.30 -8.05
N ASN A 58 -9.88 3.19 -9.07
CA ASN A 58 -10.96 2.20 -9.16
C ASN A 58 -10.39 0.77 -9.18
N GLU A 59 -9.24 0.62 -9.86
CA GLU A 59 -8.53 -0.63 -10.07
C GLU A 59 -7.19 -0.60 -9.34
N VAL A 60 -6.65 -1.78 -9.04
CA VAL A 60 -5.31 -1.93 -8.47
C VAL A 60 -4.38 -2.47 -9.53
N ARG A 61 -3.22 -1.84 -9.70
CA ARG A 61 -2.21 -2.26 -10.68
C ARG A 61 -0.88 -2.44 -9.97
N VAL A 62 -0.35 -3.67 -9.99
CA VAL A 62 1.04 -3.96 -9.61
C VAL A 62 1.96 -3.38 -10.69
N ARG A 63 3.01 -2.69 -10.26
CA ARG A 63 3.87 -1.87 -11.12
C ARG A 63 5.33 -1.99 -10.71
N ASP A 64 6.22 -1.68 -11.65
CA ASP A 64 7.58 -1.31 -11.32
C ASP A 64 7.65 0.19 -10.95
N LEU A 65 8.82 0.66 -10.51
CA LEU A 65 8.99 2.06 -10.11
C LEU A 65 8.83 3.05 -11.26
N VAL A 66 9.22 2.67 -12.49
CA VAL A 66 9.14 3.56 -13.66
C VAL A 66 7.69 3.76 -14.05
N SER A 67 6.94 2.67 -14.19
CA SER A 67 5.51 2.68 -14.50
C SER A 67 4.65 3.30 -13.38
N LEU A 68 5.08 3.24 -12.11
CA LEU A 68 4.46 4.03 -11.04
C LEU A 68 4.74 5.53 -11.22
N TRP A 69 5.97 5.91 -11.56
CA TRP A 69 6.35 7.31 -11.75
C TRP A 69 5.55 7.95 -12.89
N GLU A 70 5.25 7.18 -13.93
CA GLU A 70 4.46 7.60 -15.09
C GLU A 70 2.94 7.44 -14.91
N ALA A 71 2.48 6.85 -13.79
CA ALA A 71 1.06 6.60 -13.58
C ALA A 71 0.24 7.91 -13.60
N PRO A 72 -0.77 8.05 -14.48
CA PRO A 72 -1.64 9.22 -14.50
C PRO A 72 -2.63 9.20 -13.33
N PRO A 73 -3.27 10.32 -13.00
CA PRO A 73 -4.44 10.32 -12.14
C PRO A 73 -5.59 9.48 -12.73
N GLY A 74 -6.26 8.73 -11.87
CA GLY A 74 -7.43 7.93 -12.13
C GLY A 74 -8.71 8.58 -11.61
N ALA A 75 -9.74 7.77 -11.39
CA ALA A 75 -11.05 8.24 -10.93
C ALA A 75 -11.24 8.12 -9.41
N PHE A 76 -11.97 7.12 -8.91
CA PHE A 76 -12.37 7.03 -7.50
C PHE A 76 -11.39 6.20 -6.67
N THR A 77 -11.46 6.32 -5.36
CA THR A 77 -10.55 5.64 -4.43
C THR A 77 -11.11 4.28 -3.99
N ASN A 78 -10.63 3.17 -4.56
CA ASN A 78 -11.00 1.80 -4.18
C ASN A 78 -10.03 1.22 -3.14
N THR A 79 -10.04 1.78 -1.93
CA THR A 79 -9.16 1.34 -0.84
C THR A 79 -9.38 -0.13 -0.47
N GLY A 80 -10.63 -0.62 -0.53
CA GLY A 80 -10.94 -2.02 -0.20
C GLY A 80 -10.18 -2.99 -1.10
N GLU A 81 -10.28 -2.80 -2.41
CA GLU A 81 -9.58 -3.64 -3.38
C GLU A 81 -8.05 -3.53 -3.22
N ALA A 82 -7.54 -2.33 -2.94
CA ALA A 82 -6.11 -2.12 -2.69
C ALA A 82 -5.60 -2.93 -1.48
N LEU A 83 -6.37 -2.95 -0.38
CA LEU A 83 -6.05 -3.75 0.81
C LEU A 83 -6.16 -5.26 0.54
N ARG A 84 -7.17 -5.67 -0.24
CA ARG A 84 -7.38 -7.07 -0.65
C ARG A 84 -6.18 -7.58 -1.45
N VAL A 85 -5.79 -6.86 -2.50
CA VAL A 85 -4.64 -7.21 -3.35
C VAL A 85 -3.34 -7.22 -2.55
N ALA A 86 -3.12 -6.23 -1.69
CA ALA A 86 -1.92 -6.22 -0.84
C ALA A 86 -1.86 -7.41 0.11
N ARG A 87 -2.99 -7.80 0.70
CA ARG A 87 -3.07 -8.99 1.54
C ARG A 87 -2.72 -10.25 0.75
N ASP A 88 -3.23 -10.38 -0.47
CA ASP A 88 -2.96 -11.54 -1.33
C ASP A 88 -1.47 -11.64 -1.70
N LEU A 89 -0.83 -10.52 -2.05
CA LEU A 89 0.61 -10.44 -2.29
C LEU A 89 1.43 -10.86 -1.06
N LEU A 90 1.02 -10.40 0.12
CA LEU A 90 1.68 -10.74 1.39
C LEU A 90 1.41 -12.19 1.82
N ALA A 91 0.25 -12.77 1.48
CA ALA A 91 -0.15 -14.11 1.90
C ALA A 91 0.81 -15.18 1.35
N GLY A 92 1.24 -15.04 0.09
CA GLY A 92 2.19 -15.97 -0.55
C GLY A 92 3.63 -15.91 -0.01
N SER A 93 3.96 -14.90 0.79
CA SER A 93 5.34 -14.69 1.24
C SER A 93 5.74 -15.53 2.44
N ARG A 94 6.98 -16.03 2.39
CA ARG A 94 7.67 -16.72 3.51
C ARG A 94 8.45 -15.76 4.41
N ALA A 95 8.43 -14.46 4.14
CA ALA A 95 9.12 -13.47 4.95
C ALA A 95 8.59 -13.47 6.39
N SER A 96 9.52 -13.38 7.35
CA SER A 96 9.22 -13.36 8.78
C SER A 96 8.44 -12.11 9.22
N ARG A 97 8.62 -11.00 8.49
CA ARG A 97 7.91 -9.74 8.68
C ARG A 97 7.22 -9.35 7.37
N LYS A 98 5.96 -8.92 7.49
CA LYS A 98 5.10 -8.52 6.36
C LYS A 98 4.54 -7.15 6.67
N GLU A 99 4.72 -6.21 5.76
CA GLU A 99 4.31 -4.82 5.95
C GLU A 99 3.53 -4.31 4.76
N LEU A 100 2.52 -3.49 5.05
CA LEU A 100 1.77 -2.75 4.05
C LEU A 100 1.91 -1.27 4.38
N TYR A 101 2.32 -0.49 3.39
CA TYR A 101 2.32 0.96 3.43
C TYR A 101 1.30 1.49 2.44
N LEU A 102 0.41 2.37 2.88
CA LEU A 102 -0.63 2.97 2.07
C LEU A 102 -0.46 4.50 2.08
N ILE A 103 -0.31 5.10 0.91
CA ILE A 103 -0.28 6.55 0.71
C ILE A 103 -1.57 6.95 0.00
N THR A 104 -2.42 7.75 0.66
CA THR A 104 -3.71 8.22 0.15
C THR A 104 -4.05 9.57 0.78
N ASP A 105 -4.84 10.39 0.08
CA ASP A 105 -5.38 11.66 0.59
C ASP A 105 -6.91 11.63 0.79
N GLY A 106 -7.55 10.51 0.44
CA GLY A 106 -9.00 10.41 0.28
C GLY A 106 -9.63 9.34 1.15
N LEU A 107 -10.95 9.44 1.29
CA LEU A 107 -11.77 8.37 1.85
C LEU A 107 -12.05 7.32 0.75
N PRO A 108 -12.42 6.08 1.10
CA PRO A 108 -12.90 5.12 0.11
C PRO A 108 -14.18 5.61 -0.59
N GLU A 109 -14.18 5.61 -1.92
CA GLU A 109 -15.30 6.07 -2.77
C GLU A 109 -15.76 5.03 -3.80
N ALA A 110 -14.95 4.00 -4.03
CA ALA A 110 -15.25 2.85 -4.87
C ALA A 110 -15.03 1.53 -4.11
N TYR A 111 -15.67 0.46 -4.59
CA TYR A 111 -15.50 -0.90 -4.09
C TYR A 111 -15.65 -1.92 -5.22
N THR A 112 -15.02 -3.07 -5.03
CA THR A 112 -15.21 -4.25 -5.88
C THR A 112 -16.16 -5.21 -5.16
N ASP A 113 -17.21 -5.67 -5.84
CA ASP A 113 -18.14 -6.65 -5.29
C ASP A 113 -17.58 -8.09 -5.38
N PRO A 114 -18.22 -9.09 -4.73
CA PRO A 114 -17.76 -10.48 -4.78
C PRO A 114 -17.71 -11.09 -6.18
N GLU A 115 -18.50 -10.57 -7.11
CA GLU A 115 -18.52 -10.96 -8.53
C GLU A 115 -17.38 -10.30 -9.33
N GLY A 116 -16.64 -9.37 -8.74
CA GLY A 116 -15.51 -8.67 -9.33
C GLY A 116 -15.88 -7.39 -10.07
N ALA A 117 -17.14 -6.94 -10.00
CA ALA A 117 -17.55 -5.68 -10.62
C ALA A 117 -17.19 -4.49 -9.73
N ILE A 118 -16.73 -3.41 -10.37
CA ILE A 118 -16.31 -2.18 -9.69
C ILE A 118 -17.48 -1.20 -9.66
N HIS A 119 -17.77 -0.69 -8.46
CA HIS A 119 -18.84 0.27 -8.19
C HIS A 119 -18.27 1.53 -7.55
N SER A 120 -18.89 2.69 -7.80
CA SER A 120 -18.51 3.96 -7.16
C SER A 120 -19.73 4.81 -6.80
N GLY A 121 -19.53 5.85 -5.99
CA GLY A 121 -20.57 6.82 -5.61
C GLY A 121 -21.41 6.42 -4.41
N ASN A 122 -21.28 5.19 -3.90
CA ASN A 122 -21.88 4.78 -2.62
C ASN A 122 -20.81 4.72 -1.52
N LEU A 123 -20.59 5.85 -0.85
CA LEU A 123 -19.56 6.01 0.18
C LEU A 123 -19.71 5.02 1.35
N LYS A 124 -20.95 4.68 1.73
CA LYS A 124 -21.19 3.74 2.84
C LYS A 124 -20.69 2.34 2.51
N LEU A 125 -20.98 1.86 1.30
CA LEU A 125 -20.52 0.54 0.84
C LEU A 125 -19.00 0.55 0.61
N ALA A 126 -18.46 1.61 0.01
CA ALA A 126 -17.01 1.76 -0.18
C ALA A 126 -16.23 1.72 1.13
N GLN A 127 -16.69 2.46 2.14
CA GLN A 127 -16.08 2.44 3.48
C GLN A 127 -16.26 1.10 4.19
N ALA A 128 -17.41 0.45 4.03
CA ALA A 128 -17.66 -0.88 4.60
C ALA A 128 -16.71 -1.93 4.01
N SER A 129 -16.55 -1.96 2.68
CA SER A 129 -15.61 -2.83 1.97
C SER A 129 -14.16 -2.57 2.39
N ALA A 130 -13.73 -1.30 2.47
CA ALA A 130 -12.41 -0.96 2.97
C ALA A 130 -12.17 -1.45 4.40
N LEU A 131 -13.17 -1.31 5.28
CA LEU A 131 -13.09 -1.77 6.66
C LEU A 131 -13.07 -3.31 6.78
N GLU A 132 -13.81 -4.01 5.93
CA GLU A 132 -13.81 -5.47 5.85
C GLU A 132 -12.39 -5.98 5.56
N HIS A 133 -11.76 -5.52 4.47
CA HIS A 133 -10.41 -5.96 4.11
C HIS A 133 -9.35 -5.46 5.10
N ALA A 134 -9.51 -4.28 5.69
CA ALA A 134 -8.63 -3.79 6.75
C ALA A 134 -8.66 -4.68 8.01
N ARG A 135 -9.81 -5.27 8.35
CA ARG A 135 -9.94 -6.17 9.53
C ARG A 135 -9.20 -7.48 9.35
N GLU A 136 -9.04 -7.93 8.10
CA GLU A 136 -8.28 -9.14 7.78
C GLU A 136 -6.76 -8.92 7.89
N LEU A 137 -6.31 -7.67 7.90
CA LEU A 137 -4.92 -7.32 8.14
C LEU A 137 -4.62 -7.28 9.64
N ARG A 138 -3.51 -7.91 10.04
CA ARG A 138 -3.03 -7.85 11.41
C ARG A 138 -2.63 -6.42 11.75
N ARG A 139 -3.25 -5.84 12.78
CA ARG A 139 -2.79 -4.57 13.34
C ARG A 139 -1.42 -4.76 13.98
N VAL A 140 -0.41 -4.09 13.44
CA VAL A 140 0.85 -3.91 14.14
C VAL A 140 0.62 -2.86 15.23
N GLY A 141 1.15 -3.08 16.43
CA GLY A 141 1.18 -2.03 17.45
C GLY A 141 1.92 -0.79 16.92
N PRO A 142 1.83 0.37 17.61
CA PRO A 142 2.57 1.57 17.22
C PRO A 142 4.04 1.22 16.93
N LEU A 143 4.66 1.84 15.92
CA LEU A 143 6.08 1.70 15.63
C LEU A 143 6.89 2.17 16.86
N SER A 144 7.12 1.27 17.81
CA SER A 144 7.63 1.59 19.15
C SER A 144 9.15 1.70 19.22
N ARG A 145 9.80 1.95 18.09
CA ARG A 145 11.24 2.21 18.06
C ARG A 145 11.45 3.67 17.65
N PRO A 146 11.84 4.56 18.59
CA PRO A 146 12.23 5.91 18.22
C PRO A 146 13.36 5.82 17.19
N TRP A 147 13.24 6.62 16.15
CA TRP A 147 14.30 6.83 15.17
C TRP A 147 15.45 7.50 15.91
N SER A 148 16.47 6.74 16.28
CA SER A 148 17.70 7.31 16.79
C SER A 148 18.47 7.89 15.60
N CYS A 149 18.36 9.21 15.41
CA CYS A 149 19.35 9.94 14.62
C CYS A 149 20.67 9.93 15.40
N SER A 150 21.64 9.18 14.88
CA SER A 150 23.07 9.29 15.20
C SER A 150 23.77 10.02 14.07
#